data_AF-A0A956J003-F1
#
_entry.id   AF-A0A956J003-F1
#
_cell.length_a   1.000
_cell.length_b   1.000
_cell.length_c   1.000
_cell.angle_alpha   90.00
_cell.angle_beta   90.00
_cell.angle_gamma   90.00
#
_symmetry.space_group_name_H-M   'P 1'
#
loop_
_entity.id
_entity.type
_entity.pdbx_description
1 polymer ?
#
loop_
_entity_poly.entity_id
_entity_poly.type
_entity_poly.pdbx_seq_one_letter_code
_entity_poly.pdbx_strand_id
1 'polypeptide(L)'
;MQEKGWVQALGPGLLFAAAAVGVSHLVQSTRAGALFGLGMFGVMLLANLTKYPAFRFGQQYAAATGTSLLEGYRRQGTWALWLYALLTLLTMFTVQAAVTFVTAALLVATLKLKLNLILVSA
;
A
#
# COMPACT_ATOMS: atom_id res chain seq x y z
N MET A 1 0.67 32.87 -0.34
CA MET A 1 0.54 31.45 0.04
C MET A 1 0.68 31.39 1.56
N GLN A 2 -0.35 31.00 2.31
CA GLN A 2 -0.21 30.82 3.76
C GLN A 2 0.78 29.69 4.02
N GLU A 3 1.87 29.96 4.75
CA GLU A 3 2.76 28.91 5.25
C GLU A 3 1.98 28.05 6.23
N LYS A 4 1.57 26.86 5.77
CA LYS A 4 1.02 25.83 6.65
C LYS A 4 2.14 25.44 7.62
N GLY A 5 1.84 25.45 8.93
CA GLY A 5 2.81 25.01 9.93
C GLY A 5 3.28 23.58 9.64
N TRP A 6 4.53 23.25 9.94
CA TRP A 6 5.17 21.97 9.63
C TRP A 6 4.31 20.74 9.99
N VAL A 7 3.56 20.81 11.09
CA VAL A 7 2.63 19.75 11.54
C VAL A 7 1.48 19.52 10.54
N GLN A 8 0.94 20.58 9.94
CA GLN A 8 -0.15 20.50 8.96
C GLN A 8 0.31 19.92 7.62
N ALA A 9 1.62 20.02 7.30
CA ALA A 9 2.20 19.43 6.11
C ALA A 9 2.42 17.90 6.25
N LEU A 10 2.45 17.36 7.48
CA LEU A 10 2.68 15.93 7.72
C LEU A 10 1.47 15.04 7.39
N GLY A 11 0.25 15.56 7.51
CA GLY A 11 -0.98 14.77 7.39
C GLY A 11 -1.07 13.90 6.12
N PRO A 12 -0.91 14.47 4.91
CA PRO A 12 -0.94 13.71 3.66
C PRO A 12 0.20 12.67 3.54
N GLY A 13 1.37 12.96 4.12
CA GLY A 13 2.52 12.05 4.12
C GLY A 13 2.31 10.85 5.03
N LEU A 14 1.72 11.08 6.22
CA LEU A 14 1.39 10.00 7.16
C LEU A 14 0.30 9.08 6.61
N LEU A 15 -0.75 9.64 5.99
CA LEU A 15 -1.79 8.85 5.34
C LEU A 15 -1.21 7.98 4.22
N PHE A 16 -0.29 8.53 3.43
CA PHE A 16 0.39 7.77 2.39
C PHE A 16 1.28 6.66 2.95
N ALA A 17 2.06 6.94 3.99
CA ALA A 17 2.90 5.94 4.65
C ALA A 17 2.07 4.80 5.25
N ALA A 18 0.95 5.12 5.91
CA ALA A 18 0.03 4.15 6.46
C ALA A 18 -0.59 3.26 5.36
N ALA A 19 -0.97 3.85 4.22
CA ALA A 19 -1.50 3.11 3.08
C ALA A 19 -0.44 2.26 2.34
N ALA A 20 0.83 2.68 2.38
CA ALA A 20 1.92 1.99 1.68
C ALA A 20 2.37 0.69 2.38
N VAL A 21 2.17 0.57 3.70
CA VAL A 21 2.56 -0.63 4.46
C VAL A 21 1.37 -1.58 4.60
N GLY A 22 1.30 -2.58 3.73
CA GLY A 22 0.24 -3.60 3.72
C GLY A 22 0.61 -4.93 4.39
N VAL A 23 -0.39 -5.80 4.50
CA VAL A 23 -0.28 -7.18 5.02
C VAL A 23 0.81 -8.01 4.33
N SER A 24 1.01 -7.80 3.03
CA SER A 24 2.06 -8.47 2.26
C SER A 24 3.45 -8.19 2.82
N HIS A 25 3.71 -6.98 3.33
CA HIS A 25 4.98 -6.65 3.98
C HIS A 25 5.16 -7.42 5.29
N LEU A 26 4.10 -7.61 6.08
CA LEU A 26 4.18 -8.36 7.34
C LEU A 26 4.50 -9.85 7.08
N VAL A 27 3.78 -10.48 6.15
CA VAL A 27 3.96 -11.91 5.85
C VAL A 27 5.28 -12.16 5.11
N GLN A 28 5.62 -11.35 4.12
CA GLN A 28 6.83 -11.58 3.33
C GLN A 28 8.11 -11.14 4.06
N SER A 29 8.08 -10.11 4.91
CA SER A 29 9.29 -9.71 5.67
C SER A 29 9.66 -10.77 6.70
N THR A 30 8.68 -11.32 7.42
CA THR A 30 8.91 -12.41 8.37
C THR A 30 9.38 -13.68 7.68
N ARG A 31 8.76 -14.03 6.53
CA ARG A 31 9.21 -15.16 5.71
C ARG A 31 10.62 -14.95 5.16
N ALA A 32 10.93 -13.76 4.63
CA ALA A 32 12.25 -13.44 4.11
C ALA A 32 13.32 -13.49 5.22
N GLY A 33 13.01 -12.97 6.41
CA GLY A 33 13.90 -13.06 7.57
C GLY A 33 14.12 -14.50 8.03
N ALA A 34 13.06 -15.33 8.06
CA ALA A 34 13.16 -16.74 8.42
C ALA A 34 13.96 -17.57 7.41
N LEU A 35 13.81 -17.29 6.11
CA LEU A 35 14.47 -18.05 5.04
C LEU A 35 15.89 -17.57 4.73
N PHE A 36 16.15 -16.27 4.84
CA PHE A 36 17.39 -15.65 4.35
C PHE A 36 18.12 -14.79 5.38
N GLY A 37 17.61 -14.66 6.61
CA GLY A 37 18.17 -13.77 7.62
C GLY A 37 18.31 -12.33 7.09
N LEU A 38 19.52 -11.77 7.19
CA LEU A 38 19.84 -10.44 6.64
C LEU A 38 20.25 -10.46 5.15
N GLY A 39 20.29 -11.63 4.50
CA GLY A 39 20.74 -11.77 3.12
C GLY A 39 19.90 -10.99 2.09
N MET A 40 18.64 -10.68 2.41
CA MET A 40 17.74 -9.91 1.54
C MET A 40 17.82 -8.39 1.76
N PHE A 41 18.66 -7.90 2.67
CA PHE A 41 18.75 -6.48 3.00
C PHE A 41 19.11 -5.61 1.79
N GLY A 42 20.10 -6.02 1.00
CA GLY A 42 20.50 -5.29 -0.22
C GLY A 42 19.39 -5.20 -1.26
N VAL A 43 18.65 -6.30 -1.47
CA VAL A 43 17.48 -6.33 -2.38
C VAL A 43 16.38 -5.39 -1.88
N MET A 44 16.15 -5.35 -0.57
CA MET A 44 15.17 -4.45 0.04
C MET A 44 15.54 -2.98 -0.15
N LEU A 45 16.82 -2.61 0.02
CA LEU A 45 17.30 -1.25 -0.27
C LEU A 45 17.10 -0.87 -1.73
N LEU A 46 17.50 -1.75 -2.65
CA LEU A 46 17.34 -1.52 -4.09
C LEU A 46 15.86 -1.34 -4.47
N ALA A 47 14.99 -2.23 -3.98
CA ALA A 47 13.56 -2.15 -4.25
C ALA A 47 12.93 -0.83 -3.75
N ASN A 48 13.36 -0.33 -2.59
CA ASN A 48 12.90 0.97 -2.07
C ASN A 48 13.45 2.14 -2.90
N LEU A 49 14.73 2.09 -3.30
CA LEU A 49 15.35 3.12 -4.12
C LEU A 49 14.66 3.23 -5.49
N THR A 50 14.31 2.10 -6.12
CA THR A 50 13.59 2.09 -7.39
C THR A 50 12.14 2.57 -7.26
N LYS A 51 11.47 2.30 -6.13
CA LYS A 51 10.08 2.73 -5.88
C LYS A 51 9.95 4.20 -5.52
N TYR A 52 10.95 4.74 -4.83
CA TYR A 52 10.91 6.09 -4.27
C TYR A 52 10.54 7.18 -5.30
N PRO A 53 11.13 7.23 -6.52
CA PRO A 53 10.76 8.21 -7.52
C PRO A 53 9.26 8.19 -7.85
N ALA A 54 8.67 7.01 -8.08
CA ALA A 54 7.26 6.89 -8.42
C ALA A 54 6.35 7.42 -7.30
N PHE A 55 6.66 7.09 -6.04
CA PHE A 55 5.91 7.58 -4.88
C PHE A 55 6.05 9.09 -4.70
N ARG A 56 7.26 9.63 -4.87
CA ARG A 56 7.53 11.06 -4.78
C ARG A 56 6.79 11.82 -5.88
N PHE A 57 6.90 11.39 -7.14
CA PHE A 57 6.22 12.06 -8.25
C PHE A 57 4.70 12.02 -8.12
N GLY A 58 4.13 10.92 -7.63
CA GLY A 58 2.69 10.83 -7.40
C GLY A 58 2.16 11.91 -6.47
N GLN A 59 2.79 12.09 -5.30
CA GLN A 59 2.38 13.11 -4.34
C GLN A 59 2.72 14.53 -4.82
N GLN A 60 3.89 14.72 -5.42
CA GLN A 60 4.32 16.02 -5.94
C GLN A 60 3.45 16.49 -7.11
N TYR A 61 2.99 15.58 -7.97
CA TYR A 61 2.07 15.91 -9.06
C TYR A 61 0.79 16.56 -8.53
N ALA A 62 0.16 15.94 -7.53
CA ALA A 62 -1.07 16.47 -6.95
C ALA A 62 -0.84 17.81 -6.24
N ALA A 63 0.29 17.96 -5.53
CA ALA A 63 0.66 19.20 -4.86
C ALA A 63 0.97 20.35 -5.85
N ALA A 64 1.65 20.06 -6.96
CA ALA A 64 2.06 21.07 -7.93
C ALA A 64 0.94 21.48 -8.89
N THR A 65 0.07 20.54 -9.29
CA THR A 65 -0.99 20.81 -10.28
C THR A 65 -2.31 21.23 -9.65
N GLY A 66 -2.51 20.95 -8.35
CA GLY A 66 -3.80 21.12 -7.68
C GLY A 66 -4.87 20.13 -8.16
N THR A 67 -4.51 19.12 -8.95
CA THR A 67 -5.43 18.11 -9.50
C THR A 67 -5.07 16.72 -9.00
N SER A 68 -6.04 15.80 -8.98
CA SER A 68 -5.76 14.41 -8.60
C SER A 68 -4.98 13.68 -9.70
N LEU A 69 -4.26 12.60 -9.34
CA LEU A 69 -3.62 11.72 -10.32
C LEU A 69 -4.61 11.15 -11.33
N LEU A 70 -5.85 10.89 -10.89
CA LEU A 70 -6.91 10.39 -11.76
C LEU A 70 -7.32 11.44 -12.80
N GLU A 71 -7.39 12.72 -12.41
CA GLU A 71 -7.60 13.82 -13.35
C GLU A 71 -6.41 13.96 -14.32
N GLY A 72 -5.18 13.71 -13.84
CA GLY A 72 -4.00 13.60 -14.69
C GLY A 72 -4.12 12.50 -15.76
N TYR A 73 -4.55 11.30 -15.37
CA TYR A 73 -4.82 10.22 -16.33
C TYR A 73 -5.94 10.56 -17.30
N ARG A 74 -6.99 11.24 -16.84
CA ARG A 74 -8.08 11.72 -17.70
C ARG A 74 -7.56 12.61 -18.83
N ARG A 75 -6.59 13.50 -18.54
CA ARG A 75 -5.96 14.37 -19.55
C ARG A 75 -5.16 13.61 -20.61
N GLN A 76 -4.64 12.43 -20.27
CA GLN A 76 -3.96 11.54 -21.23
C GLN A 76 -4.96 10.78 -22.12
N GLY A 77 -6.23 10.73 -21.72
CA GLY A 77 -7.34 10.13 -22.44
C GLY A 77 -8.19 9.24 -21.53
N THR A 78 -9.44 9.02 -21.91
CA THR A 78 -10.38 8.18 -21.16
C THR A 78 -9.95 6.72 -21.08
N TRP A 79 -9.14 6.24 -22.02
CA TRP A 79 -8.57 4.89 -22.01
C TRP A 79 -7.71 4.62 -20.77
N ALA A 80 -6.96 5.63 -20.29
CA ALA A 80 -6.09 5.49 -19.12
C ALA A 80 -6.91 5.31 -17.83
N LEU A 81 -8.06 5.99 -17.73
CA LEU A 81 -9.01 5.80 -16.64
C LEU A 81 -9.64 4.42 -16.64
N TRP A 82 -10.05 3.92 -17.80
CA TRP A 82 -10.61 2.57 -17.92
C TRP A 82 -9.57 1.49 -17.58
N LEU A 83 -8.32 1.67 -18.00
CA LEU A 83 -7.23 0.79 -17.62
C LEU A 83 -7.00 0.82 -16.10
N TYR A 84 -6.94 2.00 -15.48
CA TYR A 84 -6.82 2.14 -14.03
C TYR A 84 -7.98 1.46 -13.30
N ALA A 85 -9.22 1.67 -13.75
CA ALA A 85 -10.40 1.06 -13.15
C ALA A 85 -10.36 -0.46 -13.26
N LEU A 86 -10.03 -1.00 -14.44
CA LEU A 86 -9.89 -2.43 -14.66
C LEU A 86 -8.81 -3.04 -13.75
N LEU A 87 -7.62 -2.45 -13.70
CA LEU A 87 -6.53 -2.92 -12.83
C LEU A 87 -6.94 -2.88 -11.36
N THR A 88 -7.64 -1.82 -10.93
CA THR A 88 -8.14 -1.70 -9.55
C THR A 88 -9.16 -2.79 -9.24
N LEU A 89 -10.12 -3.03 -10.15
CA LEU A 89 -11.14 -4.07 -9.98
C LEU A 89 -10.53 -5.46 -9.94
N LEU A 90 -9.53 -5.75 -10.78
CA LEU A 90 -8.87 -7.05 -10.78
C LEU A 90 -8.05 -7.26 -9.50
N THR A 91 -7.35 -6.23 -9.04
CA THR A 91 -6.47 -6.33 -7.86
C THR A 91 -7.24 -6.34 -6.54
N MET A 92 -8.38 -5.65 -6.44
CA MET A 92 -9.11 -5.52 -5.17
C MET A 92 -9.55 -6.87 -4.59
N PHE A 93 -9.93 -7.86 -5.41
CA PHE A 93 -10.33 -9.19 -4.91
C PHE A 93 -9.18 -9.89 -4.20
N THR A 94 -7.97 -9.80 -4.78
CA THR A 94 -6.78 -10.42 -4.19
C THR A 94 -6.35 -9.69 -2.92
N VAL A 95 -6.40 -8.35 -2.94
CA VAL A 95 -6.09 -7.53 -1.76
C VAL A 95 -7.07 -7.81 -0.64
N GLN A 96 -8.38 -7.86 -0.94
CA GLN A 96 -9.42 -8.10 0.06
C GLN A 96 -9.30 -9.50 0.66
N ALA A 97 -9.10 -10.54 -0.17
CA ALA A 97 -8.90 -11.89 0.32
C ALA A 97 -7.69 -11.98 1.28
N ALA A 98 -6.56 -11.36 0.91
CA ALA A 98 -5.37 -11.34 1.75
C ALA A 98 -5.57 -10.57 3.07
N VAL A 99 -6.20 -9.39 3.03
CA VAL A 99 -6.44 -8.56 4.20
C VAL A 99 -7.42 -9.24 5.16
N THR A 100 -8.54 -9.78 4.65
CA THR A 100 -9.53 -10.49 5.47
C THR A 100 -8.92 -11.72 6.13
N PHE A 101 -8.20 -12.54 5.37
CA PHE A 101 -7.57 -13.75 5.90
C PHE A 101 -6.55 -13.45 7.01
N VAL A 102 -5.65 -12.49 6.79
CA VAL A 102 -4.64 -12.16 7.81
C VAL A 102 -5.26 -11.46 9.01
N THR A 103 -6.31 -10.65 8.83
CA THR A 103 -7.04 -10.05 9.94
C THR A 103 -7.68 -11.12 10.83
N ALA A 104 -8.37 -12.10 10.22
CA ALA A 104 -8.92 -13.25 10.92
C ALA A 104 -7.83 -14.07 11.63
N ALA A 105 -6.70 -14.32 10.96
CA ALA A 105 -5.58 -15.06 11.53
C ALA A 105 -4.98 -14.35 12.76
N LEU A 106 -4.78 -13.03 12.67
CA LEU A 106 -4.29 -12.22 13.79
C LEU A 106 -5.29 -12.21 14.95
N LEU A 107 -6.59 -12.09 14.68
CA LEU A 107 -7.63 -12.14 15.72
C LEU A 107 -7.60 -13.47 16.49
N VAL A 108 -7.58 -14.59 15.77
CA VAL A 108 -7.52 -15.94 16.35
C VAL A 108 -6.23 -16.14 17.14
N ALA A 109 -5.08 -15.72 16.59
CA ALA A 109 -3.78 -15.89 17.22
C ALA A 109 -3.61 -15.01 18.48
N THR A 110 -4.02 -13.75 18.43
CA THR A 110 -3.86 -12.79 19.54
C THR A 110 -4.78 -13.08 20.71
N LEU A 111 -6.05 -13.42 20.44
CA LEU A 111 -7.05 -13.71 21.47
C LEU A 111 -7.05 -15.20 21.90
N LYS A 112 -6.18 -16.02 21.29
CA LYS A 112 -6.09 -17.48 21.53
C LYS A 112 -7.43 -18.21 21.37
N LEU A 113 -8.23 -17.79 20.38
CA LEU A 113 -9.55 -18.35 20.12
C LEU A 113 -9.43 -19.70 19.42
N LYS A 114 -10.31 -20.65 19.73
CA LYS A 114 -10.41 -21.94 19.02
C LYS A 114 -11.45 -21.86 17.89
N LEU A 115 -11.32 -20.86 17.02
CA LEU A 115 -12.24 -20.68 15.89
C LEU A 115 -11.63 -21.23 14.60
N ASN A 116 -12.48 -21.71 13.69
CA ASN A 116 -12.03 -22.14 12.37
C ASN A 116 -11.68 -20.92 11.52
N LEU A 117 -10.43 -20.82 11.10
CA LEU A 117 -9.91 -19.68 10.35
C LEU A 117 -10.68 -19.42 9.06
N ILE A 118 -11.06 -20.48 8.33
CA ILE A 118 -11.81 -20.34 7.07
C ILE A 118 -13.18 -19.71 7.33
N LEU A 119 -13.81 -20.03 8.45
CA LEU A 119 -15.15 -19.55 8.80
C LEU A 119 -15.12 -18.10 9.31
N VAL A 120 -14.02 -17.68 9.94
CA VAL A 120 -13.80 -16.30 10.39
C VAL A 120 -13.34 -15.38 9.25
N SER A 121 -12.71 -15.93 8.22
CA SER A 121 -12.23 -15.19 7.05
C SER A 121 -13.13 -15.27 5.81
N ALA A 122 -14.25 -16.00 5.88
CA ALA A 122 -15.25 -16.11 4.83
C ALA A 122 -16.12 -14.85 4.77
#